data_AF-A0A6B3FA61-F1
#
_entry.id   AF-A0A6B3FA61-F1
#
_cell.length_a   1.000
_cell.length_b   1.000
_cell.length_c   1.000
_cell.angle_alpha   90.00
_cell.angle_beta   90.00
_cell.angle_gamma   90.00
#
_symmetry.space_group_name_H-M   'P 1'
#
loop_
_entity.id
_entity.type
_entity.pdbx_description
1 polymer ?
#
loop_
_entity_poly.entity_id
_entity_poly.type
_entity_poly.pdbx_seq_one_letter_code
_entity_poly.pdbx_strand_id
1 'polypeptide(L)' 'VNQLVRVYVAQKRKITDGDKLAGRHGNKGVISKILPIEDMPFLEDGTPVDIILNPLGVPSRMNPGQVMEVHLGWLAS' A
#
# COMPACT_ATOMS: atom_id res chain seq x y z
N VAL A 1 31.08 -10.95 -39.83
CA VAL A 1 31.34 -9.76 -38.98
C VAL A 1 30.03 -9.39 -38.31
N ASN A 2 29.73 -9.92 -37.13
CA ASN A 2 28.57 -9.48 -36.36
C ASN A 2 29.01 -9.30 -34.91
N GLN A 3 29.00 -8.06 -34.44
CA GLN A 3 29.24 -7.70 -33.05
C GLN A 3 27.91 -7.29 -32.42
N LEU A 4 27.63 -7.82 -31.23
CA LEU A 4 26.42 -7.53 -30.47
C LEU A 4 26.80 -6.77 -29.21
N VAL A 5 26.17 -5.63 -28.99
CA VAL A 5 26.35 -4.81 -27.78
C VAL A 5 25.06 -4.86 -26.96
N ARG A 6 25.17 -5.15 -25.66
CA ARG A 6 24.08 -5.07 -24.69
C ARG A 6 24.46 -4.07 -23.60
N VAL A 7 23.53 -3.18 -23.28
CA VAL A 7 23.67 -2.20 -22.19
C VAL A 7 22.55 -2.44 -21.19
N TYR A 8 22.91 -2.53 -19.92
CA TYR A 8 21.97 -2.67 -18.81
C TYR A 8 21.87 -1.33 -18.09
N VAL A 9 20.65 -0.83 -17.90
CA VAL A 9 20.38 0.41 -17.17
C VAL A 9 19.48 0.08 -15.99
N ALA A 10 19.86 0.54 -14.79
CA ALA A 10 19.06 0.40 -13.59
C ALA A 10 18.48 1.76 -13.18
N GLN A 11 17.29 1.74 -12.58
CA GLN A 11 16.62 2.93 -12.05
C GLN A 11 15.96 2.59 -10.71
N LYS A 12 16.14 3.45 -9.70
CA LYS A 12 15.36 3.38 -8.46
C LYS A 12 14.05 4.17 -8.64
N ARG A 13 12.92 3.51 -8.48
CA ARG A 13 11.59 4.14 -8.56
C ARG A 13 10.99 4.25 -7.17
N LYS A 14 10.52 5.45 -6.82
CA LYS A 14 9.75 5.70 -5.59
C LYS A 14 8.27 5.47 -5.89
N ILE A 15 7.48 5.28 -4.83
CA ILE A 15 6.04 5.17 -4.93
C ILE A 15 5.43 6.50 -5.39
N THR A 16 4.45 6.43 -6.28
CA THR A 16 3.82 7.60 -6.89
C THR A 16 2.33 7.37 -7.10
N ASP A 17 1.57 8.46 -7.27
CA ASP A 17 0.16 8.37 -7.64
C ASP A 17 0.00 7.53 -8.91
N GLY A 18 -0.99 6.63 -8.92
CA GLY A 18 -1.19 5.68 -10.02
C GLY A 18 -0.48 4.33 -9.87
N ASP A 19 0.44 4.18 -8.92
CA ASP A 19 1.00 2.86 -8.59
C ASP A 19 -0.06 1.94 -7.96
N LYS A 20 0.05 0.64 -8.24
CA LYS A 20 -0.89 -0.37 -7.75
C LYS A 20 -0.30 -1.15 -6.58
N LEU A 21 -1.06 -1.23 -5.49
CA LEU A 21 -0.74 -2.01 -4.30
C LEU A 21 -1.77 -3.11 -4.08
N ALA A 22 -1.36 -4.16 -3.38
CA ALA A 22 -2.24 -5.27 -3.03
C ALA A 22 -1.83 -5.91 -1.69
N GLY A 23 -2.84 -6.26 -0.88
CA GLY A 23 -2.67 -7.09 0.31
C GLY A 23 -2.73 -8.59 0.00
N ARG A 24 -2.33 -9.41 0.97
CA ARG A 24 -2.32 -10.89 0.86
C ARG A 24 -3.71 -11.50 0.70
N HIS A 25 -4.75 -10.78 1.15
CA HIS A 25 -6.16 -11.18 1.07
C HIS A 25 -6.88 -10.65 -0.19
N GLY A 26 -6.14 -10.36 -1.26
CA GLY A 26 -6.71 -10.01 -2.57
C GLY A 26 -7.27 -8.59 -2.68
N ASN A 27 -7.14 -7.76 -1.64
CA ASN A 27 -7.52 -6.36 -1.72
C ASN A 27 -6.50 -5.57 -2.54
N LYS A 28 -6.90 -5.19 -3.76
CA LYS A 28 -6.08 -4.45 -4.74
C LYS A 28 -6.60 -3.02 -4.87
N GLY A 29 -5.68 -2.05 -4.90
CA GLY A 29 -6.00 -0.64 -5.07
C GLY A 29 -4.91 0.08 -5.85
N VAL A 30 -5.29 1.18 -6.50
CA VAL A 30 -4.35 2.13 -7.11
C VAL A 30 -4.28 3.35 -6.19
N ILE A 31 -3.08 3.89 -5.98
CA ILE A 31 -2.89 5.10 -5.16
C ILE A 31 -3.61 6.26 -5.82
N SER A 32 -4.64 6.78 -5.17
CA SER A 32 -5.44 7.90 -5.67
C SER A 32 -4.82 9.26 -5.34
N LYS A 33 -4.19 9.38 -4.17
CA LYS A 33 -3.55 10.61 -3.69
C LYS A 33 -2.56 10.28 -2.58
N ILE A 34 -1.36 10.86 -2.66
CA ILE A 34 -0.40 10.95 -1.55
C ILE A 34 -0.69 12.25 -0.77
N LEU A 35 -1.08 12.13 0.49
CA LEU A 35 -1.35 13.27 1.38
C LEU A 35 -0.09 13.69 2.14
N PRO A 36 0.04 14.98 2.48
CA PRO A 36 1.03 15.41 3.45
C PRO A 36 0.62 14.92 4.86
N ILE A 37 1.58 14.81 5.77
CA ILE A 37 1.40 14.14 7.07
C ILE A 37 0.36 14.86 7.93
N GLU A 38 0.32 16.18 7.87
CA GLU A 38 -0.63 17.04 8.59
C GLU A 38 -2.10 16.79 8.24
N ASP A 39 -2.38 16.27 7.05
CA ASP A 39 -3.73 15.97 6.57
C ASP A 39 -4.17 14.52 6.91
N MET A 40 -3.27 13.70 7.46
CA MET A 40 -3.56 12.31 7.79
C MET A 40 -4.28 12.19 9.14
N PRO A 41 -5.12 11.16 9.33
CA PRO A 41 -5.64 10.83 10.65
C PRO A 41 -4.51 10.48 11.62
N PHE A 42 -4.62 11.00 12.85
CA PHE A 42 -3.68 10.75 13.94
C PHE A 42 -4.31 9.85 15.00
N LEU A 43 -3.47 9.01 15.60
CA LEU A 43 -3.79 8.23 16.79
C LEU A 43 -3.72 9.12 18.04
N GLU A 44 -4.20 8.60 19.18
CA GLU A 44 -4.24 9.34 20.45
C GLU A 44 -2.86 9.79 20.94
N ASP A 45 -1.81 9.07 20.56
CA ASP A 45 -0.41 9.38 20.87
C ASP A 45 0.23 10.41 19.91
N GLY A 46 -0.51 10.87 18.89
CA GLY A 46 -0.03 11.79 17.87
C GLY A 46 0.69 11.12 16.69
N THR A 47 0.69 9.79 16.60
CA THR A 47 1.25 9.07 15.44
C THR A 47 0.29 9.13 14.25
N PRO A 48 0.71 9.57 13.05
CA PRO A 48 -0.12 9.55 11.84
C PRO A 48 -0.25 8.12 11.28
N VAL A 49 -1.38 7.81 10.64
CA VAL A 49 -1.55 6.55 9.91
C VAL A 49 -0.81 6.58 8.56
N ASP A 50 -0.32 5.43 8.10
CA ASP A 50 0.40 5.34 6.81
C ASP A 50 -0.51 5.19 5.59
N ILE A 51 -1.65 4.50 5.73
CA ILE A 51 -2.56 4.18 4.61
C ILE A 51 -4.01 4.15 5.08
N ILE A 52 -4.92 4.62 4.21
CA ILE A 52 -6.37 4.59 4.44
C ILE A 52 -6.99 3.64 3.42
N LEU A 53 -7.70 2.60 3.89
CA LEU A 53 -8.39 1.63 3.05
C LEU A 53 -9.91 1.81 3.15
N ASN A 54 -10.60 1.76 2.00
CA ASN A 54 -12.07 1.84 1.97
C ASN A 54 -12.70 0.57 2.59
N PRO A 55 -13.55 0.70 3.63
CA PRO A 55 -14.15 -0.45 4.30
C PRO A 55 -15.13 -1.24 3.42
N LEU A 56 -15.76 -0.61 2.43
CA LEU A 56 -16.78 -1.25 1.57
C LEU A 56 -16.22 -2.43 0.76
N GLY A 57 -14.91 -2.47 0.55
CA GLY A 57 -14.24 -3.55 -0.18
C GLY A 57 -14.19 -4.87 0.60
N VAL A 58 -14.36 -4.85 1.93
CA VAL A 58 -14.21 -6.05 2.76
C VAL A 58 -15.49 -6.91 2.77
N PRO A 59 -16.68 -6.36 3.10
CA PRO A 59 -17.91 -7.16 3.12
C PRO A 59 -18.28 -7.71 1.73
N SER A 60 -18.10 -6.89 0.69
CA SER A 60 -18.44 -7.27 -0.69
C SER A 60 -17.59 -8.41 -1.25
N ARG A 61 -16.35 -8.57 -0.75
CA ARG A 61 -15.39 -9.58 -1.24
C ARG A 61 -15.20 -10.74 -0.29
N MET A 62 -15.86 -10.73 0.86
CA MET A 62 -15.78 -11.78 1.88
C MET A 62 -14.32 -12.11 2.26
N ASN A 63 -13.50 -11.07 2.52
CA ASN A 63 -12.10 -11.23 2.91
C ASN A 63 -11.81 -10.79 4.37
N PRO A 64 -12.52 -11.34 5.38
CA PRO A 64 -12.38 -10.92 6.79
C PRO A 64 -10.98 -11.14 7.35
N GLY A 65 -10.18 -12.03 6.74
CA GLY A 65 -8.79 -12.26 7.11
C GLY A 65 -7.93 -10.99 7.09
N GLN A 66 -8.22 -10.04 6.20
CA GLN A 66 -7.54 -8.73 6.19
C GLN A 66 -7.78 -7.95 7.49
N VAL A 67 -9.00 -8.00 8.02
CA VAL A 67 -9.34 -7.31 9.27
C VAL A 67 -8.66 -8.02 10.44
N MET A 68 -8.67 -9.35 10.46
CA MET A 68 -7.99 -10.13 11.50
C MET A 68 -6.47 -9.89 11.49
N GLU A 69 -5.86 -9.79 10.30
CA GLU A 69 -4.43 -9.46 10.12
C GLU A 69 -4.08 -8.12 10.78
N VAL A 70 -4.90 -7.08 10.56
CA VAL A 70 -4.68 -5.76 11.15
C VAL A 70 -4.79 -5.80 12.69
N HIS A 71 -5.80 -6.48 13.23
CA HIS A 71 -5.96 -6.57 14.69
C HIS A 71 -4.81 -7.32 15.36
N LEU A 72 -4.38 -8.45 14.78
CA LEU A 72 -3.25 -9.21 15.30
C LEU A 72 -1.93 -8.44 15.17
N GLY A 73 -1.76 -7.69 14.08
CA GLY A 73 -0.61 -6.79 13.90
C GLY A 73 -0.57 -5.70 14.96
N TRP A 74 -1.73 -5.09 15.28
CA TRP A 74 -1.86 -4.06 16.30
C TRP A 74 -1.55 -4.56 17.71
N LEU A 75 -1.91 -5.81 18.02
CA LEU A 75 -1.60 -6.41 19.32
C LEU A 75 -0.12 -6.81 19.46
N ALA A 76 0.58 -7.00 18.34
CA ALA A 76 1.98 -7.39 18.33
C ALA A 76 2.96 -6.20 18.29
N SER A 77 2.46 -4.99 18.05
CA SER A 77 3.24 -3.74 18.01
C SER A 77 3.50 -3.14 19.39
#